data_AF-W2TLU5-F1
#
_entry.id   AF-W2TLU5-F1
#
_cell.length_a   1.000
_cell.length_b   1.000
_cell.length_c   1.000
_cell.angle_alpha   90.00
_cell.angle_beta   90.00
_cell.angle_gamma   90.00
#
_symmetry.space_group_name_H-M   'P 1'
#
loop_
_entity.id
_entity.type
_entity.pdbx_description
1 polymer ?
#
loop_
_entity_poly.entity_id
_entity_poly.type
_entity_poly.pdbx_seq_one_letter_code
_entity_poly.pdbx_strand_id
1 'polypeptide(L)'
;MTEKECKKFYPKKLDDTFCTFERRDRNVCEGDSGSGITAEIDGRTYLAGVVSFGASCGDLHSGRRKPEAQVPDIVDVLIKI
;
A
#
# COMPACT_ATOMS: atom_id res chain seq x y z
N MET A 1 3.04 0.82 -9.74
CA MET A 1 3.83 2.02 -9.45
C MET A 1 5.29 1.63 -9.48
N THR A 2 6.16 2.50 -9.97
CA THR A 2 7.61 2.25 -9.95
C THR A 2 8.22 2.64 -8.60
N GLU A 3 9.36 2.05 -8.27
CA GLU A 3 10.13 2.39 -7.06
C GLU A 3 10.47 3.89 -7.00
N LYS A 4 10.83 4.48 -8.14
CA LYS A 4 11.13 5.90 -8.26
C LYS A 4 9.91 6.78 -7.97
N GLU A 5 8.72 6.38 -8.43
CA GLU A 5 7.48 7.09 -8.12
C GLU A 5 7.13 6.98 -6.64
N CYS A 6 7.28 5.80 -6.03
CA CYS A 6 7.00 5.65 -4.61
C CYS A 6 7.94 6.49 -3.74
N LYS A 7 9.24 6.48 -4.04
CA LYS A 7 10.24 7.26 -3.30
C LYS A 7 9.99 8.78 -3.34
N LYS A 8 9.15 9.29 -4.25
CA LYS A 8 8.71 10.70 -4.21
C LYS A 8 7.81 10.99 -3.01
N PHE A 9 6.96 10.04 -2.62
CA PHE A 9 6.02 10.17 -1.50
C PHE A 9 6.64 9.65 -0.19
N TYR A 10 7.40 8.55 -0.28
CA TYR A 10 8.03 7.89 0.87
C TYR A 10 9.54 7.75 0.66
N PRO A 11 10.31 8.85 0.77
CA PRO A 11 11.75 8.82 0.51
C PRO A 11 12.56 8.00 1.53
N LYS A 12 11.98 7.71 2.69
CA LYS A 12 12.57 6.93 3.78
C LYS A 12 11.97 5.52 3.91
N LYS A 13 11.24 5.03 2.90
CA LYS A 13 10.72 3.66 2.95
C LYS A 13 11.87 2.66 3.06
N LEU A 14 11.62 1.51 3.67
CA LEU A 14 12.60 0.43 3.77
C LEU A 14 12.72 -0.30 2.42
N ASP A 15 13.83 -0.99 2.20
CA ASP A 15 14.11 -1.65 0.92
C ASP A 15 13.23 -2.89 0.68
N ASP A 16 12.72 -3.51 1.75
CA ASP A 16 11.80 -4.64 1.76
C ASP A 16 10.31 -4.23 1.73
N THR A 17 10.05 -2.95 1.46
CA THR A 17 8.71 -2.43 1.22
C THR A 17 8.53 -2.12 -0.25
N PHE A 18 7.33 -2.31 -0.76
CA PHE A 18 6.96 -1.82 -2.08
C PHE A 18 5.77 -0.89 -1.96
N CYS A 19 5.27 -0.41 -3.09
CA CYS A 19 4.16 0.51 -3.07
C CYS A 19 3.13 0.19 -4.15
N THR A 20 1.86 0.37 -3.81
CA THR A 20 0.71 0.20 -4.69
C THR A 20 0.02 1.55 -4.94
N PHE A 21 -0.71 1.65 -6.04
CA PHE A 21 -1.42 2.89 -6.37
C PHE A 21 -2.67 3.02 -5.52
N GLU A 22 -2.90 4.24 -5.01
CA GLU A 22 -4.16 4.57 -4.37
C GLU A 22 -5.21 5.00 -5.39
N ARG A 23 -6.49 4.72 -5.09
CA ARG A 23 -7.63 5.25 -5.85
C ARG A 23 -8.69 5.78 -4.90
N ARG A 24 -9.43 6.80 -5.35
CA ARG A 24 -10.48 7.45 -4.54
C ARG A 24 -11.61 6.51 -4.12
N ASP A 25 -11.91 5.53 -4.95
CA ASP A 25 -13.02 4.60 -4.84
C ASP A 25 -12.59 3.17 -4.50
N ARG A 26 -11.28 2.91 -4.48
CA ARG A 26 -10.71 1.59 -4.20
C ARG A 26 -9.31 1.71 -3.62
N ASN A 27 -9.23 1.62 -2.29
CA ASN A 27 -7.98 1.66 -1.54
C ASN A 27 -8.06 0.71 -0.35
N VAL A 28 -6.93 0.44 0.30
CA VAL A 28 -6.98 -0.04 1.69
C VAL A 28 -7.52 1.06 2.60
N CYS A 29 -8.19 0.63 3.66
CA CYS A 29 -8.79 1.49 4.67
C CYS A 29 -8.19 1.23 6.05
N GLU A 30 -8.57 2.07 7.00
CA GLU A 30 -8.34 1.87 8.41
C GLU A 30 -8.90 0.49 8.84
N GLY A 31 -8.06 -0.32 9.48
CA GLY A 31 -8.39 -1.69 9.87
C GLY A 31 -7.90 -2.79 8.92
N ASP A 32 -7.47 -2.45 7.70
CA ASP A 32 -6.87 -3.42 6.77
C ASP A 32 -5.38 -3.67 7.04
N SER A 33 -4.78 -2.95 7.98
CA SER A 33 -3.37 -3.12 8.35
C SER A 33 -3.11 -4.56 8.84
N GLY A 34 -2.08 -5.20 8.30
CA GLY A 34 -1.81 -6.62 8.50
C GLY A 34 -2.51 -7.58 7.53
N SER A 35 -3.42 -7.10 6.68
CA SER A 35 -4.05 -7.94 5.64
C SER A 35 -3.06 -8.29 4.52
N GLY A 36 -3.28 -9.44 3.88
CA GLY A 36 -2.41 -9.93 2.81
C GLY A 36 -2.76 -9.35 1.44
N ILE A 37 -1.76 -8.89 0.71
CA ILE A 37 -1.87 -8.57 -0.72
C ILE A 37 -1.45 -9.79 -1.51
N THR A 38 -2.29 -10.24 -2.43
CA THR A 38 -2.02 -11.42 -3.25
C THR A 38 -1.74 -11.05 -4.71
N ALA A 39 -0.96 -11.89 -5.37
CA ALA A 39 -0.73 -11.84 -6.80
C ALA A 39 -0.94 -13.23 -7.41
N GLU A 40 -1.58 -13.27 -8.57
CA GLU A 40 -1.71 -14.50 -9.35
C GLU A 40 -0.55 -14.59 -10.35
N ILE A 41 0.24 -15.65 -10.26
CA ILE A 41 1.39 -15.91 -11.12
C ILE A 41 1.27 -17.36 -11.60
N ASP A 42 1.23 -17.55 -12.92
CA ASP A 42 1.09 -18.87 -13.56
C ASP A 42 -0.07 -19.72 -13.00
N GLY A 43 -1.22 -19.08 -12.73
CA GLY A 43 -2.42 -19.73 -12.20
C GLY A 43 -2.36 -20.10 -10.73
N ARG A 44 -1.38 -19.59 -9.98
CA ARG A 44 -1.24 -19.78 -8.52
C ARG A 44 -1.26 -18.45 -7.80
N THR A 45 -1.91 -18.43 -6.65
CA THR A 45 -1.98 -17.25 -5.79
C THR A 45 -0.82 -17.25 -4.79
N TYR A 46 -0.06 -16.17 -4.76
CA TYR A 46 1.04 -15.94 -3.82
C TYR A 46 0.73 -14.74 -2.94
N LEU A 47 1.17 -14.79 -1.68
CA LEU A 47 1.23 -13.61 -0.84
C LEU A 47 2.39 -12.73 -1.31
N ALA A 48 2.06 -11.56 -1.86
CA ALA A 48 3.01 -10.59 -2.39
C ALA A 48 3.47 -9.58 -1.33
N GLY A 49 2.67 -9.37 -0.29
CA GLY A 49 3.03 -8.49 0.84
C GLY A 49 1.91 -8.37 1.86
N VAL A 50 2.14 -7.55 2.86
CA VAL A 50 1.23 -7.25 3.97
C VAL A 50 0.95 -5.75 3.98
N VAL A 51 -0.32 -5.36 4.07
CA VAL A 51 -0.72 -3.95 4.13
C VAL A 51 -0.12 -3.31 5.38
N SER A 52 0.64 -2.23 5.22
CA SER A 52 1.22 -1.47 6.33
C SER A 52 0.44 -0.18 6.54
N PHE A 53 0.66 0.82 5.68
CA PHE A 53 0.04 2.14 5.78
C PHE A 53 -0.26 2.75 4.40
N GLY A 54 -1.13 3.75 4.39
CA GLY A 54 -1.53 4.52 3.22
C GLY A 54 -2.27 5.80 3.64
N ALA A 55 -2.85 6.50 2.67
CA ALA A 55 -3.77 7.59 2.95
C ALA A 55 -5.10 7.06 3.51
N SER A 56 -5.72 7.87 4.38
CA SER A 56 -7.07 7.60 4.88
C SER A 56 -8.04 7.44 3.70
N CYS A 57 -8.77 6.34 3.67
CA CYS A 57 -9.71 6.10 2.59
C CYS A 57 -10.90 7.07 2.64
N GLY A 58 -11.28 7.55 3.84
CA GLY A 58 -12.26 8.63 4.00
C GLY A 58 -11.79 9.96 3.38
N ASP A 59 -10.52 10.30 3.51
CA ASP A 59 -9.94 11.50 2.89
C ASP A 59 -9.85 11.36 1.36
N LEU A 60 -9.50 10.17 0.86
CA LEU A 60 -9.48 9.89 -0.57
C LEU A 60 -10.87 9.96 -1.19
N HIS A 61 -11.87 9.34 -0.54
CA HIS A 61 -13.25 9.31 -1.01
C HIS A 61 -13.89 10.71 -1.01
N SER A 62 -13.69 11.47 0.06
CA SER A 62 -14.15 12.87 0.16
C SER A 62 -13.34 13.85 -0.70
N GLY A 63 -12.25 13.39 -1.33
CA GLY A 63 -11.37 14.22 -2.14
C GLY A 63 -10.54 15.23 -1.34
N ARG A 64 -10.53 15.12 0.00
CA ARG A 64 -9.69 15.92 0.90
C ARG A 64 -8.21 15.62 0.72
N ARG A 65 -7.88 14.40 0.29
CA ARG A 65 -6.53 14.00 -0.11
C ARG A 65 -6.51 13.52 -1.56
N LYS A 66 -5.40 13.78 -2.24
CA LYS A 66 -5.13 13.22 -3.57
C LYS A 66 -4.57 11.81 -3.41
N PRO A 67 -4.95 10.85 -4.26
CA PRO A 67 -4.34 9.52 -4.26
C PRO A 67 -2.83 9.62 -4.55
N GLU A 68 -2.02 9.00 -3.72
CA GLU A 68 -0.56 8.99 -3.85
C GLU A 68 -0.08 7.54 -3.98
N ALA A 69 0.38 6.96 -2.88
CA ALA A 69 0.98 5.66 -2.79
C ALA A 69 0.53 5.00 -1.49
N GLN A 70 0.19 3.71 -1.57
CA GLN A 70 0.04 2.84 -0.41
C GLN A 70 1.33 2.03 -0.29
N VAL A 71 1.79 1.76 0.94
CA VAL A 71 3.03 1.02 1.19
C VAL A 71 2.70 -0.32 1.85
N PRO A 72 2.84 -1.43 1.12
CA PRO A 72 2.87 -2.76 1.71
C PRO A 72 4.30 -3.19 2.06
N ASP A 73 4.41 -3.98 3.12
CA ASP A 73 5.65 -4.56 3.62
C ASP A 73 5.77 -6.02 3.14
N ILE A 74 6.97 -6.45 2.73
CA ILE A 74 7.18 -7.84 2.29
C ILE A 74 7.52 -8.71 3.50
N VAL A 75 8.28 -8.19 4.47
CA VAL A 75 8.65 -8.88 5.73
C VAL A 75 9.24 -7.88 6.74
N ASP A 76 8.42 -6.99 7.33
CA ASP A 76 8.76 -6.40 8.63
C ASP A 76 7.50 -5.93 9.36
N VAL A 77 7.42 -6.18 10.67
CA VAL A 77 6.21 -5.98 11.49
C VAL A 77 6.14 -4.55 12.01
N LEU A 78 6.25 -3.55 11.12
CA LEU A 78 6.06 -2.14 11.48
C LEU A 78 4.72 -1.60 10.95
N ILE A 79 3.66 -2.33 11.29
CA ILE A 79 2.26 -2.05 11.03
C ILE A 79 1.87 -0.71 11.67
N LYS A 80 1.61 0.32 10.85
CA LYS A 80 1.15 1.64 11.30
C LYS A 80 -0.25 1.91 10.79
N ILE A 81 -1.17 2.14 11.72
CA ILE A 81 -2.52 2.67 11.48
C ILE A 81 -2.45 4.20 11.47
#